data_AF-A0A7C1JML2-F1
#
_entry.id   AF-A0A7C1JML2-F1
#
_cell.length_a   1.000
_cell.length_b   1.000
_cell.length_c   1.000
_cell.angle_alpha   90.00
_cell.angle_beta   90.00
_cell.angle_gamma   90.00
#
_symmetry.space_group_name_H-M   'P 1'
#
loop_
_entity.id
_entity.type
_entity.pdbx_description
1 polymer ?
#
loop_
_entity_poly.entity_id
_entity_poly.type
_entity_poly.pdbx_seq_one_letter_code
_entity_poly.pdbx_strand_id
1 'polypeptide(L)'
;MQHKIWLIGAVLAVIVFVFAACAPAAPAAAPEAANQPAASADGKIELRIAWWGSQNRHDRTIAVIEQFEQLHPNIDIVYEFAGWADYWTLMSTQAAGGNLADIMQQDYARLEEWVSRGLLAPLDDFVADGTLNFANISESALAGGRLDGKLYGVNLGT
;
A
#
# COMPACT_ATOMS: atom_id res chain seq x y z
N MET A 1 20.84 -58.81 -25.93
CA MET A 1 21.30 -58.35 -27.24
C MET A 1 20.14 -57.54 -27.83
N GLN A 2 20.04 -56.22 -27.59
CA GLN A 2 20.65 -55.15 -28.40
C GLN A 2 20.34 -55.37 -29.91
N HIS A 3 19.62 -54.52 -30.65
CA HIS A 3 19.43 -53.07 -30.60
C HIS A 3 18.06 -52.66 -31.14
N LYS A 4 17.47 -51.58 -30.58
CA LYS A 4 16.29 -50.89 -31.11
C LYS A 4 16.73 -49.71 -31.99
N ILE A 5 15.97 -49.57 -33.07
CA ILE A 5 16.00 -48.60 -34.16
C ILE A 5 15.93 -47.14 -33.68
N TRP A 6 16.79 -46.27 -34.22
CA TRP A 6 16.49 -44.84 -34.43
C TRP A 6 17.51 -44.22 -35.40
N LEU A 7 17.07 -43.74 -36.56
CA LEU A 7 17.75 -42.77 -37.43
C LEU A 7 16.76 -42.35 -38.55
N ILE A 8 15.98 -41.31 -38.27
CA ILE A 8 15.31 -40.45 -39.26
C ILE A 8 15.83 -39.06 -38.87
N GLY A 9 16.67 -38.39 -39.67
CA GLY A 9 16.42 -37.99 -41.04
C GLY A 9 16.13 -36.50 -41.01
N ALA A 10 17.20 -35.69 -41.02
CA ALA A 10 17.15 -34.24 -40.98
C ALA A 10 16.49 -33.68 -42.25
N VAL A 11 15.51 -32.79 -42.07
CA VAL A 11 15.03 -31.89 -43.14
C VAL A 11 15.03 -30.47 -42.59
N LEU A 12 15.90 -29.66 -43.19
CA LEU A 12 15.98 -28.21 -43.05
C LEU A 12 14.67 -27.56 -43.52
N ALA A 13 14.10 -26.67 -42.72
CA ALA A 13 13.16 -25.65 -43.18
C ALA A 13 13.46 -24.32 -42.46
N VAL A 14 14.00 -23.38 -43.24
CA VAL A 14 14.29 -21.98 -42.89
C VAL A 14 13.01 -21.17 -43.00
N ILE A 15 12.53 -20.52 -41.92
CA ILE A 15 11.55 -19.42 -42.02
C ILE A 15 11.80 -18.33 -40.96
N VAL A 16 12.43 -17.24 -41.44
CA VAL A 16 12.22 -15.80 -41.19
C VAL A 16 12.17 -15.27 -39.73
N PHE A 17 13.27 -14.63 -39.35
CA PHE A 17 13.35 -13.62 -38.28
C PHE A 17 12.65 -12.33 -38.71
N VAL A 18 11.62 -11.90 -37.97
CA VAL A 18 11.08 -10.54 -38.05
C VAL A 18 11.81 -9.68 -37.03
N PHE A 19 12.74 -8.86 -37.51
CA PHE A 19 13.30 -7.73 -36.75
C PHE A 19 12.24 -6.61 -36.71
N ALA A 20 11.54 -6.47 -35.59
CA ALA A 20 10.77 -5.26 -35.31
C ALA A 20 11.74 -4.16 -34.83
N ALA A 21 11.81 -3.10 -35.61
CA ALA A 21 12.69 -1.96 -35.44
C ALA A 21 12.45 -1.20 -34.14
N CYS A 22 13.56 -0.77 -33.53
CA CYS A 22 13.63 0.10 -32.38
C CYS A 22 13.27 1.54 -32.79
N ALA A 23 12.31 2.16 -32.10
CA ALA A 23 12.07 3.60 -32.13
C ALA A 23 12.28 4.16 -30.71
N PRO A 24 13.08 5.23 -30.52
CA PRO A 24 13.23 5.84 -29.20
C PRO A 24 12.02 6.73 -28.92
N ALA A 25 11.07 6.24 -28.12
CA ALA A 25 10.03 7.06 -27.52
C ALA A 25 10.58 7.71 -26.25
N ALA A 26 10.37 9.03 -26.14
CA ALA A 26 10.68 9.85 -24.98
C ALA A 26 10.09 9.28 -23.67
N PRO A 27 10.65 9.61 -22.49
CA PRO A 27 10.12 9.10 -21.23
C PRO A 27 8.73 9.71 -21.00
N ALA A 28 7.70 8.91 -21.26
CA ALA A 28 6.36 9.20 -20.80
C ALA A 28 6.39 9.08 -19.27
N ALA A 29 6.11 10.19 -18.60
CA ALA A 29 5.82 10.21 -17.18
C ALA A 29 4.78 9.11 -16.87
N ALA A 30 5.12 8.22 -15.96
CA ALA A 30 4.18 7.23 -15.46
C ALA A 30 2.95 7.96 -14.92
N PRO A 31 1.72 7.55 -15.27
CA PRO A 31 0.56 8.06 -14.59
C PRO A 31 0.65 7.57 -13.15
N GLU A 32 0.79 8.50 -12.22
CA GLU A 32 0.57 8.29 -10.80
C GLU A 32 -0.88 7.86 -10.66
N ALA A 33 -1.08 6.54 -10.52
CA ALA A 33 -2.38 5.97 -10.26
C ALA A 33 -2.76 6.41 -8.84
N ALA A 34 -3.44 7.55 -8.74
CA ALA A 34 -4.19 7.92 -7.56
C ALA A 34 -5.17 6.79 -7.28
N ASN A 35 -4.82 5.95 -6.31
CA ASN A 35 -5.64 4.85 -5.83
C ASN A 35 -6.79 5.47 -5.01
N GLN A 36 -7.74 6.11 -5.69
CA GLN A 36 -8.95 6.57 -5.04
C GLN A 36 -9.76 5.34 -4.63
N PRO A 37 -10.27 5.30 -3.38
CA PRO A 37 -11.19 4.25 -2.96
C PRO A 37 -12.36 4.20 -3.93
N ALA A 38 -12.61 3.03 -4.52
CA ALA A 38 -13.71 2.84 -5.45
C ALA A 38 -15.03 2.96 -4.69
N ALA A 39 -15.75 4.07 -4.88
CA ALA A 39 -17.11 4.20 -4.39
C ALA A 39 -17.99 3.13 -5.07
N SER A 40 -18.73 2.38 -4.26
CA SER A 40 -19.73 1.43 -4.75
C SER A 40 -20.85 2.15 -5.53
N ALA A 41 -21.61 1.42 -6.35
CA ALA A 41 -22.68 1.98 -7.17
C ALA A 41 -23.75 2.76 -6.36
N ASP A 42 -23.82 2.50 -5.05
CA ASP A 42 -24.74 3.14 -4.10
C ASP A 42 -24.10 4.34 -3.37
N GLY A 43 -22.87 4.74 -3.72
CA GLY A 43 -22.14 5.86 -3.13
C GLY A 43 -21.50 5.56 -1.77
N LYS A 44 -21.52 4.29 -1.32
CA LYS A 44 -20.78 3.88 -0.11
C LYS A 44 -19.30 3.69 -0.42
N ILE A 45 -18.45 4.16 0.48
CA ILE A 45 -17.00 4.03 0.43
C ILE A 45 -16.59 3.00 1.49
N GLU A 46 -15.90 1.95 1.08
CA GLU A 46 -15.25 1.02 2.01
C GLU A 46 -13.81 1.48 2.25
N LEU A 47 -13.38 1.56 3.52
CA LEU A 47 -12.01 1.87 3.91
C LEU A 47 -11.46 0.76 4.78
N ARG A 48 -10.23 0.31 4.49
CA ARG A 48 -9.54 -0.71 5.25
C ARG A 48 -8.57 -0.11 6.25
N ILE A 49 -8.65 -0.54 7.51
CA ILE A 49 -7.74 -0.11 8.58
C ILE A 49 -7.04 -1.31 9.23
N ALA A 50 -5.72 -1.26 9.31
CA ALA A 50 -4.91 -2.29 9.97
C ALA A 50 -4.11 -1.72 11.15
N TRP A 51 -4.10 -2.40 12.31
CA TRP A 51 -3.29 -1.97 13.46
C TRP A 51 -2.79 -3.12 14.33
N TRP A 52 -1.81 -2.86 15.20
CA TRP A 52 -1.36 -3.82 16.21
C TRP A 52 -1.67 -3.34 17.63
N GLY A 53 -1.78 -4.28 18.57
CA GLY A 53 -1.92 -3.89 19.98
C GLY A 53 -2.32 -5.00 20.93
N SER A 54 -2.72 -4.56 22.12
CA SER A 54 -3.41 -5.41 23.10
C SER A 54 -4.92 -5.36 22.88
N GLN A 55 -5.65 -6.28 23.52
CA GLN A 55 -7.12 -6.27 23.49
C GLN A 55 -7.71 -4.91 23.87
N ASN A 56 -7.17 -4.26 24.90
CA ASN A 56 -7.63 -2.93 25.30
C ASN A 56 -7.48 -1.89 24.19
N ARG A 57 -6.42 -1.96 23.37
CA ARG A 57 -6.29 -1.08 22.21
C ARG A 57 -7.32 -1.43 21.15
N HIS A 58 -7.52 -2.72 20.84
CA HIS A 58 -8.50 -3.15 19.85
C HIS A 58 -9.90 -2.64 20.22
N ASP A 59 -10.35 -2.84 21.45
CA ASP A 59 -11.67 -2.40 21.93
C ASP A 59 -11.84 -0.88 21.77
N ARG A 60 -10.81 -0.10 22.10
CA ARG A 60 -10.84 1.37 22.00
C ARG A 60 -10.81 1.85 20.55
N THR A 61 -10.02 1.23 19.69
CA THR A 61 -9.99 1.58 18.26
C THR A 61 -11.32 1.25 17.59
N ILE A 62 -11.94 0.11 17.93
CA ILE A 62 -13.26 -0.27 17.40
C ILE A 62 -14.32 0.75 17.84
N ALA A 63 -14.33 1.17 19.11
CA ALA A 63 -15.26 2.20 19.57
C ALA A 63 -15.09 3.55 18.83
N VAL A 64 -13.86 3.91 18.44
CA VAL A 64 -13.59 5.09 17.60
C VAL A 64 -14.10 4.90 16.18
N ILE A 65 -13.90 3.71 15.59
CA ILE A 65 -14.43 3.35 14.27
C ILE A 65 -15.95 3.46 14.25
N GLU A 66 -16.63 2.86 15.23
CA GLU A 66 -18.10 2.93 15.34
C GLU A 66 -18.60 4.37 15.47
N GLN A 67 -17.89 5.20 16.24
CA GLN A 67 -18.23 6.62 16.36
C GLN A 67 -18.00 7.38 15.04
N PHE A 68 -16.93 7.06 14.32
CA PHE A 68 -16.64 7.66 13.02
C PHE A 68 -17.73 7.30 11.99
N GLU A 69 -18.12 6.04 11.89
CA GLU A 69 -19.18 5.60 10.97
C GLU A 69 -20.55 6.21 11.30
N GLN A 70 -20.85 6.43 12.58
CA GLN A 70 -22.07 7.15 12.99
C GLN A 70 -22.09 8.60 12.47
N LEU A 71 -20.93 9.27 12.41
CA LEU A 71 -20.79 10.62 11.88
C LEU A 71 -20.68 10.64 10.34
N HIS A 72 -20.29 9.53 9.75
CA HIS A 72 -20.02 9.38 8.32
C HIS A 72 -20.74 8.13 7.75
N PRO A 73 -22.08 8.14 7.65
CA PRO A 73 -22.88 6.95 7.31
C PRO A 73 -22.67 6.42 5.88
N ASN A 74 -21.93 7.17 5.05
CA ASN A 74 -21.52 6.78 3.71
C ASN A 74 -20.18 6.04 3.68
N ILE A 75 -19.49 5.92 4.82
CA ILE A 75 -18.22 5.21 4.96
C ILE A 75 -18.45 3.94 5.79
N ASP A 76 -17.91 2.83 5.31
CA ASP A 76 -17.86 1.54 5.99
C ASP A 76 -16.38 1.20 6.24
N ILE A 77 -16.01 0.93 7.49
CA ILE A 77 -14.64 0.63 7.87
C ILE A 77 -14.49 -0.87 8.11
N VAL A 78 -13.72 -1.51 7.24
CA VAL A 78 -13.28 -2.89 7.42
C VAL A 78 -11.95 -2.87 8.14
N TYR A 79 -11.84 -3.60 9.25
CA TYR A 79 -10.62 -3.58 10.05
C TYR A 79 -10.00 -4.95 10.29
N GLU A 80 -8.68 -4.94 10.45
CA GLU A 80 -7.88 -6.07 10.88
C GLU A 80 -6.89 -5.64 11.97
N PHE A 81 -6.76 -6.47 13.00
CA PHE A 81 -5.82 -6.21 14.07
C PHE A 81 -5.12 -7.48 14.54
N ALA A 82 -3.90 -7.32 15.04
CA ALA A 82 -3.11 -8.43 15.52
C ALA A 82 -2.15 -8.03 16.64
N GLY A 83 -1.48 -9.02 17.24
CA GLY A 83 -0.29 -8.78 18.04
C GLY A 83 0.86 -8.26 17.17
N TRP A 84 1.89 -7.68 17.80
CA TRP A 84 3.01 -7.03 17.10
C TRP A 84 3.66 -7.91 16.01
N ALA A 85 4.07 -9.14 16.35
CA ALA A 85 4.79 -10.00 15.40
C ALA A 85 3.89 -10.45 14.23
N ASP A 86 2.65 -10.81 14.54
CA ASP A 86 1.68 -11.28 13.55
C ASP A 86 1.26 -10.14 12.61
N TYR A 87 1.09 -8.93 13.14
CA TYR A 87 0.81 -7.73 12.36
C TYR A 87 1.85 -7.51 11.27
N TRP A 88 3.14 -7.54 11.62
CA TRP A 88 4.20 -7.30 10.65
C TRP A 88 4.32 -8.42 9.60
N THR A 89 3.99 -9.66 9.99
CA THR A 89 3.93 -10.80 9.06
C THR A 89 2.77 -10.62 8.07
N LEU A 90 1.59 -10.23 8.57
CA LEU A 90 0.41 -9.93 7.77
C LEU A 90 0.68 -8.78 6.79
N MET A 91 1.18 -7.66 7.29
CA MET A 91 1.52 -6.47 6.49
C MET A 91 2.56 -6.76 5.39
N SER A 92 3.59 -7.54 5.70
CA SER A 92 4.58 -7.96 4.68
C SER A 92 3.95 -8.82 3.58
N THR A 93 3.03 -9.72 3.96
CA THR A 93 2.32 -10.59 3.02
C THR A 93 1.38 -9.78 2.12
N GLN A 94 0.63 -8.84 2.70
CA GLN A 94 -0.25 -7.95 1.96
C GLN A 94 0.52 -6.99 1.03
N ALA A 95 1.67 -6.47 1.47
CA ALA A 95 2.55 -5.67 0.63
C ALA A 95 3.02 -6.45 -0.60
N ALA A 96 3.44 -7.70 -0.42
CA ALA A 96 3.85 -8.57 -1.52
C ALA A 96 2.68 -8.92 -2.45
N GLY A 97 1.46 -9.00 -1.93
CA GLY A 97 0.25 -9.26 -2.68
C GLY A 97 -0.41 -8.02 -3.31
N GLY A 98 0.09 -6.82 -3.05
CA GLY A 98 -0.52 -5.56 -3.52
C GLY A 98 -1.85 -5.21 -2.85
N ASN A 99 -2.13 -5.75 -1.66
CA ASN A 99 -3.44 -5.68 -1.00
C ASN A 99 -3.34 -5.07 0.42
N LEU A 100 -2.44 -4.10 0.62
CA LEU A 100 -2.34 -3.36 1.88
C LEU A 100 -3.66 -2.65 2.23
N ALA A 101 -3.89 -2.44 3.52
CA ALA A 101 -4.98 -1.60 4.00
C ALA A 101 -4.74 -0.13 3.61
N ASP A 102 -5.82 0.65 3.48
CA ASP A 102 -5.76 2.07 3.12
C ASP A 102 -5.10 2.90 4.24
N ILE A 103 -5.39 2.54 5.49
CA ILE A 103 -4.82 3.15 6.68
C ILE A 103 -4.14 2.06 7.51
N MET A 104 -2.86 2.24 7.79
CA MET A 104 -2.06 1.29 8.55
C MET A 104 -1.41 1.98 9.73
N GLN A 105 -1.47 1.35 10.90
CA GLN A 105 -0.58 1.73 11.98
C GLN A 105 0.87 1.45 11.54
N GLN A 106 1.76 2.40 11.73
CA GLN A 106 3.18 2.27 11.37
C GLN A 106 4.09 2.52 12.56
N ASP A 107 5.30 1.96 12.49
CA ASP A 107 6.33 2.13 13.52
C ASP A 107 7.53 2.88 12.95
N TYR A 108 8.11 3.76 13.76
CA TYR A 108 9.24 4.59 13.35
C TYR A 108 10.43 3.78 12.85
N ALA A 109 10.68 2.58 13.42
CA ALA A 109 11.79 1.73 13.01
C ALA A 109 11.62 1.11 11.62
N ARG A 110 10.41 1.17 11.04
CA ARG A 110 10.08 0.58 9.73
C ARG A 110 9.77 1.62 8.66
N LEU A 111 9.62 2.89 9.04
CA LEU A 111 9.20 3.96 8.15
C LEU A 111 10.11 4.07 6.91
N GLU A 112 11.43 4.10 7.10
CA GLU A 112 12.40 4.22 6.01
C GLU A 112 12.31 3.06 5.00
N GLU A 113 12.23 1.83 5.49
CA GLU A 113 12.07 0.64 4.63
C GLU A 113 10.79 0.74 3.80
N TRP A 114 9.67 1.14 4.41
CA TRP A 114 8.38 1.18 3.75
C TRP A 114 8.28 2.32 2.74
N VAL A 115 8.86 3.49 3.05
CA VAL A 115 8.93 4.62 2.11
C VAL A 115 9.85 4.29 0.93
N SER A 116 11.04 3.73 1.17
CA SER A 116 11.98 3.37 0.09
C SER A 116 11.41 2.33 -0.88
N ARG A 117 10.47 1.50 -0.42
CA ARG A 117 9.73 0.52 -1.22
C ARG A 117 8.49 1.11 -1.91
N GLY A 118 8.19 2.39 -1.70
CA GLY A 118 7.03 3.07 -2.29
C GLY A 118 5.69 2.60 -1.72
N LEU A 119 5.67 2.08 -0.49
CA LEU A 119 4.46 1.50 0.13
C LEU A 119 3.66 2.52 0.95
N LEU A 120 4.18 3.73 1.13
CA LEU A 120 3.52 4.81 1.87
C LEU A 120 3.44 6.06 1.00
N ALA A 121 2.24 6.63 0.94
CA ALA A 121 2.01 7.90 0.27
C ALA A 121 2.51 9.06 1.15
N PRO A 122 3.14 10.11 0.56
CA PRO A 122 3.37 11.34 1.28
C PRO A 122 2.04 12.00 1.63
N LEU A 123 1.97 12.64 2.79
CA LEU A 123 0.76 13.26 3.34
C LEU A 123 0.72 14.76 3.09
N ASP A 124 1.79 15.34 2.54
CA ASP A 124 1.99 16.78 2.43
C ASP A 124 0.88 17.49 1.63
N ASP A 125 0.33 16.85 0.59
CA ASP A 125 -0.75 17.43 -0.21
C ASP A 125 -2.05 17.56 0.61
N PHE A 126 -2.36 16.57 1.45
CA PHE A 126 -3.50 16.63 2.38
C PHE A 126 -3.30 17.66 3.50
N VAL A 127 -2.05 17.99 3.84
CA VAL A 127 -1.75 19.09 4.76
C VAL A 127 -1.94 20.42 4.06
N ALA A 128 -1.47 20.55 2.82
CA ALA A 128 -1.54 21.78 2.04
C ALA A 128 -2.98 22.19 1.70
N ASP A 129 -3.86 21.22 1.42
CA ASP A 129 -5.27 21.48 1.10
C ASP A 129 -6.18 21.61 2.35
N GLY A 130 -5.63 21.35 3.54
CA GLY A 130 -6.33 21.48 4.82
C GLY A 130 -7.13 20.25 5.25
N THR A 131 -7.08 19.15 4.51
CA THR A 131 -7.68 17.85 4.91
C THR A 131 -7.07 17.35 6.22
N LEU A 132 -5.74 17.44 6.36
CA LEU A 132 -4.99 17.16 7.57
C LEU A 132 -4.57 18.48 8.23
N ASN A 133 -5.27 18.87 9.29
CA ASN A 133 -4.97 20.10 10.02
C ASN A 133 -4.05 19.85 11.23
N PHE A 134 -2.80 20.27 11.09
CA PHE A 134 -1.79 20.17 12.15
C PHE A 134 -1.45 21.51 12.83
N ALA A 135 -2.27 22.55 12.68
CA ALA A 135 -2.00 23.88 13.25
C ALA A 135 -1.83 23.88 14.78
N ASN A 136 -2.42 22.89 15.47
CA ASN A 136 -2.35 22.71 16.92
C ASN A 136 -1.39 21.58 17.36
N ILE A 137 -0.60 21.04 16.43
CA ILE A 137 0.37 19.97 16.69
C ILE A 137 1.78 20.55 16.58
N SER A 138 2.66 20.23 17.53
CA SER A 138 4.05 20.68 17.47
C SER A 138 4.83 19.95 16.38
N GLU A 139 5.75 20.63 15.71
CA GLU A 139 6.65 19.98 14.74
C GLU A 139 7.45 18.82 15.35
N SER A 140 7.79 18.91 16.64
CA SER A 140 8.46 17.81 17.35
C SER A 140 7.63 16.53 17.42
N ALA A 141 6.29 16.65 17.46
CA ALA A 141 5.41 15.49 17.43
C ALA A 141 5.35 14.87 16.03
N LEU A 142 5.43 15.69 14.97
CA LEU A 142 5.41 15.23 13.57
C LEU A 142 6.76 14.70 13.09
N ALA A 143 7.86 15.09 13.72
CA ALA A 143 9.22 14.78 13.28
C ALA A 143 9.46 13.28 13.06
N GLY A 144 8.91 12.40 13.91
CA GLY A 144 9.06 10.96 13.77
C GLY A 144 8.41 10.38 12.50
N GLY A 145 7.40 11.07 11.96
CA GLY A 145 6.73 10.67 10.72
C GLY A 145 7.35 11.27 9.46
N ARG A 146 8.44 12.04 9.55
CA ARG A 146 9.08 12.69 8.40
C ARG A 146 10.28 11.90 7.90
N LEU A 147 10.40 11.78 6.58
CA LEU A 147 11.56 11.22 5.89
C LEU A 147 11.83 12.06 4.64
N ASP A 148 13.09 12.43 4.40
CA ASP A 148 13.52 13.24 3.27
C ASP A 148 12.69 14.53 3.05
N GLY A 149 12.29 15.16 4.16
CA GLY A 149 11.52 16.40 4.17
C GLY A 149 10.02 16.24 3.91
N LYS A 150 9.53 15.02 3.65
CA LYS A 150 8.11 14.72 3.44
C LYS A 150 7.50 14.05 4.67
N LEU A 151 6.19 14.23 4.88
CA LEU A 151 5.46 13.59 5.95
C LEU A 151 4.85 12.27 5.46
N TYR A 152 5.19 11.14 6.07
CA TYR A 152 4.67 9.81 5.71
C TYR A 152 3.84 9.15 6.81
N GLY A 153 3.88 9.69 8.03
CA GLY A 153 3.13 9.16 9.15
C GLY A 153 2.74 10.25 10.14
N VAL A 154 1.63 10.03 10.84
CA VAL A 154 1.14 10.94 11.88
C VAL A 154 1.38 10.29 13.24
N ASN A 155 2.03 11.01 14.15
CA ASN A 155 2.23 10.55 15.52
C ASN A 155 0.88 10.51 16.25
N LEU A 156 0.49 9.32 16.74
CA LEU A 156 -0.78 9.08 17.42
C LEU A 156 -0.70 9.19 18.95
N GLY A 157 0.46 9.52 19.51
CA GLY A 157 0.69 9.70 20.93
C GLY A 157 2.06 9.21 21.41
N THR A 158 2.43 9.65 22.61
CA THR A 158 3.63 9.22 23.36
C THR A 158 3.24 8.53 24.65
#